data_AF-A0A4Q1UBM6-F1
#
_entry.id   AF-A0A4Q1UBM6-F1
#
_cell.length_a   1.000
_cell.length_b   1.000
_cell.length_c   1.000
_cell.angle_alpha   90.00
_cell.angle_beta   90.00
_cell.angle_gamma   90.00
#
_symmetry.space_group_name_H-M   'P 1'
#
loop_
_entity.id
_entity.type
_entity.pdbx_description
1 polymer ?
#
loop_
_entity_poly.entity_id
_entity_poly.type
_entity_poly.pdbx_seq_one_letter_code
_entity_poly.pdbx_strand_id
1 'polypeptide(L)'
;MSHPRFDVLASLHFTWEGDDLGAPVSHHIAIARAPSPTKDALSLGWLEGELVADGHSLKGDLRLTDVGREQLLAFRQGWSPL
;
A
#
# COMPACT_ATOMS: atom_id res chain seq x y z
N MET A 1 6.29 -18.52 10.78
CA MET A 1 5.48 -18.41 9.54
C MET A 1 5.05 -16.96 9.43
N SER A 2 5.60 -16.18 8.50
CA SER A 2 5.21 -14.78 8.34
C SER A 2 3.75 -14.73 7.87
N HIS A 3 2.95 -13.89 8.52
CA HIS A 3 1.55 -13.64 8.17
C HIS A 3 1.39 -13.29 6.68
N PRO A 4 0.23 -13.61 6.08
CA PRO A 4 0.02 -13.47 4.66
C PRO A 4 0.08 -12.00 4.27
N ARG A 5 1.13 -11.58 3.55
CA ARG A 5 1.20 -10.28 2.85
C ARG A 5 0.08 -10.08 1.81
N PHE A 6 -0.79 -11.07 1.68
CA PHE A 6 -2.00 -11.04 0.89
C PHE A 6 -2.92 -9.88 1.30
N ASP A 7 -3.06 -9.57 2.59
CA ASP A 7 -3.88 -8.45 3.06
C ASP A 7 -3.34 -7.09 2.59
N VAL A 8 -2.01 -6.92 2.66
CA VAL A 8 -1.29 -5.77 2.10
C VAL A 8 -1.50 -5.68 0.59
N LEU A 9 -1.26 -6.77 -0.14
CA LEU A 9 -1.39 -6.80 -1.60
C LEU A 9 -2.83 -6.59 -2.07
N ALA A 10 -3.81 -7.16 -1.38
CA ALA A 10 -5.22 -6.93 -1.65
C ALA A 10 -5.58 -5.46 -1.42
N SER A 11 -5.14 -4.86 -0.32
CA SER A 11 -5.34 -3.43 -0.05
C SER A 11 -4.71 -2.55 -1.13
N LEU A 12 -3.49 -2.87 -1.57
CA LEU A 12 -2.81 -2.13 -2.64
C LEU A 12 -3.51 -2.31 -3.99
N HIS A 13 -4.02 -3.52 -4.29
CA HIS A 13 -4.80 -3.79 -5.50
C HIS A 13 -6.04 -2.91 -5.59
N PHE A 14 -6.81 -2.78 -4.51
CA PHE A 14 -7.97 -1.89 -4.45
C PHE A 14 -7.60 -0.41 -4.53
N THR A 15 -6.45 -0.01 -3.98
CA THR A 15 -6.05 1.40 -3.95
C THR A 15 -5.54 1.89 -5.31
N TRP A 16 -4.73 1.09 -6.00
CA TRP A 16 -4.13 1.41 -7.30
C TRP A 16 -4.89 0.76 -8.46
N GLU A 17 -6.22 0.92 -8.51
CA GLU A 17 -7.00 0.38 -9.62
C GLU A 17 -6.63 1.10 -10.95
N GLY A 18 -6.23 0.33 -11.97
CA GLY A 18 -5.83 0.86 -13.28
C GLY A 18 -4.40 0.54 -13.72
N ASP A 19 -3.99 1.19 -14.82
CA ASP A 19 -2.72 0.93 -15.54
C ASP A 19 -1.55 1.78 -15.04
N ASP A 20 -1.82 2.98 -14.50
CA ASP A 20 -0.76 3.85 -13.97
C ASP A 20 -0.45 3.54 -12.50
N LEU A 21 0.30 2.45 -12.30
CA LEU A 21 0.82 2.07 -10.98
C LEU A 21 1.88 3.05 -10.44
N GLY A 22 2.35 4.01 -11.24
CA GLY A 22 3.31 5.01 -10.83
C GLY A 22 2.67 6.25 -10.20
N ALA A 23 1.37 6.47 -10.44
CA ALA A 23 0.67 7.64 -9.95
C ALA A 23 0.64 7.69 -8.40
N PRO A 24 0.90 8.84 -7.78
CA PRO A 24 0.70 8.99 -6.35
C PRO A 24 -0.79 8.98 -6.00
N VAL A 25 -1.12 8.43 -4.84
CA VAL A 25 -2.47 8.38 -4.26
C VAL A 25 -2.43 8.99 -2.87
N SER A 26 -3.42 9.83 -2.56
CA SER A 26 -3.53 10.45 -1.25
C SER A 26 -3.99 9.45 -0.18
N HIS A 27 -3.24 9.38 0.92
CA HIS A 27 -3.53 8.53 2.06
C HIS A 27 -3.81 9.32 3.32
N HIS A 28 -4.70 8.78 4.14
CA HIS A 28 -4.96 9.22 5.50
C HIS A 28 -4.82 8.04 6.46
N ILE A 29 -3.78 8.05 7.29
CA ILE A 29 -3.39 6.92 8.12
C ILE A 29 -3.50 7.32 9.59
N ALA A 30 -4.34 6.64 10.36
CA ALA A 30 -4.41 6.88 11.81
C ALA A 30 -3.10 6.50 12.50
N ILE A 31 -2.59 7.30 13.45
CA ILE A 31 -1.34 7.03 14.20
C ILE A 31 -1.51 5.88 15.22
N ALA A 32 -2.74 5.42 15.47
CA ALA A 32 -3.04 4.35 16.42
C ALA A 32 -2.17 3.08 16.24
N ARG A 33 -1.89 2.36 17.34
CA ARG A 33 -1.09 1.10 17.36
C ARG A 33 -1.78 -0.10 16.69
N ALA A 34 -2.90 0.10 15.99
CA ALA A 34 -3.60 -0.95 15.30
C ALA A 34 -2.85 -1.39 14.02
N PRO A 35 -2.98 -2.66 13.60
CA PRO A 35 -2.51 -3.13 12.30
C PRO A 35 -3.06 -2.27 11.16
N SER A 36 -2.23 -2.00 10.15
CA SER A 36 -2.62 -1.20 8.99
C SER A 36 -1.85 -1.69 7.76
N PRO A 37 -2.54 -2.19 6.73
CA PRO A 37 -1.92 -2.63 5.49
C PRO A 37 -1.01 -1.56 4.85
N THR A 38 -1.40 -0.29 4.92
CA THR A 38 -0.60 0.83 4.40
C THR A 38 0.69 1.04 5.21
N LYS A 39 0.62 0.96 6.55
CA LYS A 39 1.83 1.03 7.39
C LYS A 39 2.77 -0.15 7.14
N ASP A 40 2.19 -1.33 6.94
CA ASP A 40 2.95 -2.53 6.62
C ASP A 40 3.62 -2.41 5.25
N ALA A 41 2.92 -1.92 4.23
CA ALA A 41 3.48 -1.64 2.90
C ALA A 41 4.64 -0.62 2.94
N LEU A 42 4.52 0.44 3.75
CA LEU A 42 5.61 1.39 3.99
C LEU A 42 6.82 0.72 4.65
N SER A 43 6.60 -0.11 5.68
CA SER A 43 7.67 -0.83 6.36
C SER A 43 8.39 -1.86 5.47
N LEU A 44 7.70 -2.36 4.44
CA LEU A 44 8.24 -3.27 3.43
C LEU A 44 9.02 -2.55 2.31
N GLY A 45 8.98 -1.22 2.29
CA GLY A 45 9.55 -0.43 1.19
C GLY A 45 8.76 -0.56 -0.12
N TRP A 46 7.48 -0.94 -0.04
CA TRP A 46 6.60 -1.05 -1.22
C TRP A 46 5.91 0.27 -1.57
N LEU A 47 5.80 1.16 -0.58
CA LEU A 47 5.32 2.52 -0.76
C LEU A 47 6.43 3.51 -0.41
N GLU A 48 6.43 4.63 -1.09
CA GLU A 48 7.28 5.79 -0.80
C GLU A 48 6.49 7.09 -0.96
N GLY A 49 6.95 8.14 -0.28
CA GLY A 49 6.28 9.44 -0.24
C GLY A 49 6.50 10.13 1.09
N GLU A 50 5.99 11.35 1.19
CA GLU A 50 6.06 12.13 2.43
C GLU A 50 4.71 12.11 3.13
N LEU A 51 4.75 11.82 4.43
CA LEU A 51 3.60 11.86 5.31
C LEU A 51 3.81 12.95 6.37
N VAL A 52 2.85 13.86 6.48
CA VAL A 52 2.85 14.93 7.47
C VAL A 52 1.84 14.59 8.57
N ALA A 53 2.20 14.89 9.81
CA ALA A 53 1.28 14.73 10.94
C ALA A 53 0.11 15.71 10.84
N ASP A 54 -1.10 15.20 11.01
CA ASP A 54 -2.34 15.95 11.12
C ASP A 54 -3.16 15.41 12.31
N GLY A 55 -3.04 16.06 13.46
CA GLY A 55 -3.66 15.62 14.72
C GLY A 55 -3.24 14.19 15.11
N HIS A 56 -4.20 13.27 15.11
CA HIS A 56 -3.99 11.85 15.43
C HIS A 56 -3.74 10.97 14.20
N SER A 57 -3.34 11.58 13.08
CA SER A 57 -3.17 10.91 11.81
C SER A 57 -1.95 11.41 11.05
N LEU A 58 -1.58 10.66 10.01
CA LEU A 58 -0.61 11.03 8.99
C LEU A 58 -1.36 11.23 7.68
N LYS A 59 -1.06 12.30 6.96
CA LYS A 59 -1.62 12.59 5.63
C LYS A 59 -0.50 12.89 4.64
N GLY A 60 -0.68 12.44 3.41
CA GLY A 60 0.23 12.73 2.33
C GLY A 60 0.00 11.82 1.14
N ASP A 61 0.78 12.04 0.10
CA ASP A 61 0.69 11.28 -1.14
C ASP A 61 1.76 10.19 -1.14
N LEU A 62 1.32 8.94 -1.33
CA LEU A 62 2.20 7.80 -1.46
C LEU A 62 2.14 7.29 -2.90
N ARG A 63 3.25 6.73 -3.38
CA ARG A 63 3.32 6.00 -4.65
C ARG A 63 3.94 4.63 -4.43
N LEU A 64 3.65 3.69 -5.32
CA LEU A 64 4.33 2.40 -5.33
C LEU A 64 5.80 2.60 -5.74
N THR A 65 6.70 1.96 -5.01
CA THR A 65 8.09 1.79 -5.45
C THR A 65 8.16 0.78 -6.58
N ASP A 66 9.32 0.64 -7.23
CA ASP A 66 9.53 -0.43 -8.23
C ASP A 66 9.22 -1.82 -7.65
N VAL A 67 9.71 -2.09 -6.44
CA VAL A 67 9.44 -3.34 -5.73
C VAL A 67 7.95 -3.50 -5.42
N GLY A 68 7.27 -2.46 -4.96
CA GLY A 68 5.84 -2.50 -4.69
C GLY A 68 5.02 -2.79 -5.95
N ARG A 69 5.39 -2.20 -7.09
CA ARG A 69 4.77 -2.46 -8.40
C ARG A 69 4.94 -3.90 -8.84
N GLU A 70 6.15 -4.45 -8.77
CA GLU A 70 6.42 -5.84 -9.12
C GLU A 70 5.59 -6.82 -8.29
N GLN A 71 5.53 -6.62 -6.97
CA GLN A 71 4.74 -7.47 -6.07
C GLN A 71 3.24 -7.39 -6.37
N LEU A 72 2.72 -6.18 -6.62
CA LEU A 72 1.31 -5.98 -6.97
C LEU A 72 0.95 -6.60 -8.32
N LEU A 73 1.81 -6.48 -9.32
CA LEU A 73 1.62 -7.11 -10.63
C LEU A 73 1.63 -8.64 -10.54
N ALA A 74 2.58 -9.22 -9.81
CA ALA A 74 2.64 -10.66 -9.57
C ALA A 74 1.37 -11.16 -8.87
N PHE A 75 0.88 -10.40 -7.88
CA PHE A 75 -0.39 -10.69 -7.21
C PHE A 75 -1.57 -10.70 -8.19
N ARG A 76 -1.70 -9.67 -9.04
CA ARG A 76 -2.78 -9.57 -10.04
C ARG A 76 -2.80 -10.72 -11.04
N GLN A 77 -1.62 -11.16 -11.49
CA GLN A 77 -1.51 -12.28 -12.44
C GLN A 77 -1.92 -13.62 -11.83
N GLY A 78 -1.75 -13.78 -10.52
CA GLY A 78 -2.20 -14.96 -9.78
C GLY A 78 -3.60 -14.85 -9.20
N TRP A 79 -4.24 -13.68 -9.27
CA TRP A 79 -5.54 -13.42 -8.67
C TRP A 79 -6.66 -13.68 -9.69
N SER A 80 -7.42 -14.75 -9.48
CA SER A 80 -8.67 -15.02 -10.21
C SER A 80 -9.85 -14.62 -9.31
N PRO A 81 -10.64 -13.60 -9.66
CA PRO A 81 -11.91 -13.37 -9.00
C PRO A 81 -12.84 -14.52 -9.41
N LEU A 82 -13.12 -15.43 -8.46
CA LEU A 82 -14.15 -16.46 -8.63
C LEU A 82 -15.53 -15.82 -8.69
#